data_AF-A0A661ALI6-F1
#
_entry.id   AF-A0A661ALI6-F1
#
_cell.length_a   1.000
_cell.length_b   1.000
_cell.length_c   1.000
_cell.angle_alpha   90.00
_cell.angle_beta   90.00
_cell.angle_gamma   90.00
#
_symmetry.space_group_name_H-M   'P 1'
#
loop_
_entity.id
_entity.type
_entity.pdbx_description
1 polymer ?
#
loop_
_entity_poly.entity_id
_entity_poly.type
_entity_poly.pdbx_seq_one_letter_code
_entity_poly.pdbx_strand_id
1 'polypeptide(L)'
;PFDEIKSHLKKTDRIGIISCNTCVRFCGTGGLERMEELASRLRKEGYTVEEELLVTAACIRDYIERARLSKGLTKVIALTCDAGWTSIKQALPDVEVIKANETLGIMVVSPGNGVLKLMKTYKKYKNRAGDEFGLLTGEPKKEKVLDLEVPK
;
A
#
# COMPACT_ATOMS: atom_id res chain seq x y z
N PRO A 1 -1.66 -5.29 -9.19
CA PRO A 1 -2.69 -4.82 -10.15
C PRO A 1 -4.10 -5.33 -9.81
N PHE A 2 -5.19 -4.76 -10.34
CA PHE A 2 -6.55 -5.20 -9.96
C PHE A 2 -6.85 -6.67 -10.32
N ASP A 3 -6.44 -7.12 -11.51
CA ASP A 3 -6.69 -8.51 -11.92
C ASP A 3 -5.88 -9.52 -11.10
N GLU A 4 -4.68 -9.13 -10.67
CA GLU A 4 -3.87 -9.91 -9.73
C GLU A 4 -4.57 -10.03 -8.37
N ILE A 5 -5.09 -8.92 -7.82
CA ILE A 5 -5.90 -8.96 -6.59
C ILE A 5 -7.09 -9.90 -6.76
N LYS A 6 -7.86 -9.79 -7.86
CA LYS A 6 -9.00 -10.66 -8.14
C LYS A 6 -8.64 -12.15 -8.20
N SER A 7 -7.45 -12.49 -8.70
CA SER A 7 -7.01 -13.89 -8.79
C SER A 7 -6.91 -14.59 -7.44
N HIS A 8 -6.82 -13.83 -6.33
CA HIS A 8 -6.81 -14.34 -4.97
C HIS A 8 -8.19 -14.40 -4.30
N LEU A 9 -9.25 -13.93 -4.98
CA LEU A 9 -10.58 -13.73 -4.39
C LEU A 9 -11.65 -14.67 -4.96
N LYS A 10 -12.53 -15.12 -4.08
CA LYS A 10 -13.77 -15.84 -4.39
C LYS A 10 -14.98 -14.96 -4.05
N LYS A 11 -16.13 -15.20 -4.69
CA LYS A 11 -17.37 -14.44 -4.41
C LYS A 11 -17.91 -14.66 -3.00
N THR A 12 -17.50 -15.75 -2.35
CA THR A 12 -17.84 -16.07 -0.96
C THR A 12 -16.93 -15.40 0.06
N ASP A 13 -15.87 -14.71 -0.36
CA ASP A 13 -14.95 -14.06 0.56
C ASP A 13 -15.59 -12.84 1.22
N ARG A 14 -15.29 -12.66 2.51
CA ARG A 14 -15.63 -11.47 3.30
C ARG A 14 -14.37 -10.63 3.41
N ILE A 15 -14.34 -9.54 2.65
CA ILE A 15 -13.11 -8.80 2.35
C ILE A 15 -13.02 -7.57 3.24
N GLY A 16 -11.90 -7.44 3.95
CA GLY A 16 -11.44 -6.20 4.55
C GLY A 16 -10.41 -5.52 3.64
N ILE A 17 -10.40 -4.18 3.61
CA ILE A 17 -9.35 -3.40 2.95
C ILE A 17 -8.67 -2.54 3.99
N ILE A 18 -7.35 -2.67 4.11
CA ILE A 18 -6.55 -1.83 5.00
C ILE A 18 -5.62 -0.96 4.15
N SER A 19 -5.77 0.35 4.29
CA SER A 19 -4.99 1.34 3.55
C SER A 19 -4.14 2.18 4.48
N CYS A 20 -2.88 2.44 4.10
CA CYS A 20 -1.96 3.29 4.86
C CYS A 20 -1.98 4.74 4.36
N ASN A 21 -2.08 5.70 5.27
CA ASN A 21 -2.24 7.13 4.96
C ASN A 21 -0.95 7.96 5.03
N THR A 22 0.22 7.31 5.06
CA THR A 22 1.54 7.96 5.10
C THR A 22 2.28 7.83 3.76
N CYS A 23 3.34 7.02 3.66
CA CYS A 23 4.24 7.03 2.50
C CYS A 23 3.56 6.58 1.20
N VAL A 24 2.80 5.48 1.24
CA VAL A 24 2.11 4.94 0.06
C VAL A 24 1.01 5.85 -0.47
N ARG A 25 0.40 6.70 0.38
CA ARG A 25 -0.52 7.75 -0.05
C ARG A 25 0.19 8.71 -0.99
N PHE A 26 1.38 9.18 -0.61
CA PHE A 26 2.17 10.08 -1.46
C PHE A 26 2.65 9.42 -2.76
N CYS A 27 2.76 8.09 -2.79
CA CYS A 27 3.01 7.33 -4.02
C CYS A 27 1.76 7.19 -4.91
N GLY A 28 0.58 7.60 -4.44
CA GLY A 28 -0.68 7.39 -5.15
C GLY A 28 -1.21 5.96 -5.12
N THR A 29 -0.71 5.11 -4.21
CA THR A 29 -1.03 3.67 -4.15
C THR A 29 -1.72 3.25 -2.85
N GLY A 30 -1.97 4.20 -1.94
CA GLY A 30 -2.75 4.01 -0.72
C GLY A 30 -3.49 5.30 -0.36
N GLY A 31 -3.86 5.44 0.91
CA GLY A 31 -4.75 6.51 1.36
C GLY A 31 -6.23 6.21 1.14
N LEU A 32 -7.07 7.19 1.46
CA LEU A 32 -8.53 7.07 1.42
C LEU A 32 -9.06 6.84 0.00
N GLU A 33 -8.67 7.69 -0.94
CA GLU A 33 -9.18 7.64 -2.32
C GLU A 33 -8.94 6.28 -2.99
N ARG A 34 -7.73 5.73 -2.85
CA ARG A 34 -7.39 4.40 -3.43
C ARG A 34 -8.11 3.24 -2.73
N MET A 35 -8.41 3.39 -1.45
CA MET A 35 -9.19 2.41 -0.70
C MET A 35 -10.63 2.37 -1.20
N GLU A 36 -11.28 3.54 -1.28
CA GLU A 36 -12.67 3.67 -1.73
C GLU A 36 -12.82 3.27 -3.20
N GLU A 37 -11.85 3.63 -4.05
CA GLU A 37 -11.81 3.21 -5.46
C GLU A 37 -11.79 1.69 -5.59
N LEU A 38 -10.89 1.03 -4.84
CA LEU A 38 -10.78 -0.43 -4.85
C LEU A 38 -12.05 -1.08 -4.29
N ALA A 39 -12.59 -0.56 -3.18
CA ALA A 39 -13.80 -1.07 -2.56
C ALA A 39 -15.00 -0.98 -3.52
N SER A 40 -15.20 0.18 -4.14
CA SER A 40 -16.24 0.41 -5.14
C SER A 40 -16.09 -0.54 -6.33
N ARG A 41 -14.88 -0.72 -6.84
CA ARG A 41 -14.62 -1.62 -7.97
C ARG A 41 -14.88 -3.08 -7.61
N LEU A 42 -14.48 -3.55 -6.43
CA LEU A 42 -14.76 -4.90 -5.96
C LEU A 42 -16.27 -5.15 -5.77
N ARG A 43 -16.99 -4.18 -5.20
CA ARG A 43 -18.45 -4.26 -5.05
C ARG A 43 -19.17 -4.32 -6.40
N LYS A 44 -18.76 -3.50 -7.38
CA LYS A 44 -19.30 -3.53 -8.75
C LYS A 44 -19.10 -4.89 -9.44
N GLU A 45 -17.99 -5.55 -9.14
CA GLU A 45 -17.71 -6.90 -9.64
C GLU A 45 -18.48 -7.98 -8.85
N GLY A 46 -19.23 -7.64 -7.79
CA GLY A 46 -20.03 -8.56 -7.00
C GLY A 46 -19.28 -9.26 -5.87
N TYR A 47 -18.17 -8.69 -5.38
CA TYR A 47 -17.50 -9.14 -4.15
C TYR A 47 -18.06 -8.44 -2.92
N THR A 48 -18.00 -9.09 -1.77
CA THR A 48 -18.44 -8.53 -0.48
C THR A 48 -17.27 -7.83 0.22
N VAL A 49 -17.20 -6.50 0.10
CA VAL A 49 -16.30 -5.66 0.90
C VAL A 49 -17.01 -5.24 2.17
N GLU A 50 -16.65 -5.87 3.27
CA GLU A 50 -17.29 -5.73 4.59
C GLU A 50 -16.69 -4.60 5.41
N GLU A 51 -15.39 -4.33 5.24
CA GLU A 51 -14.70 -3.34 6.06
C GLU A 51 -13.65 -2.58 5.24
N GLU A 52 -13.57 -1.28 5.48
CA GLU A 52 -12.58 -0.37 4.93
C GLU A 52 -11.92 0.37 6.10
N LEU A 53 -10.63 0.14 6.31
CA LEU A 53 -9.86 0.73 7.41
C LEU A 53 -8.71 1.57 6.86
N LEU A 54 -8.78 2.88 7.10
CA LEU A 54 -7.67 3.79 6.88
C LEU A 54 -6.83 3.91 8.16
N VAL A 55 -5.57 3.49 8.11
CA VAL A 55 -4.62 3.66 9.22
C VAL A 55 -3.57 4.70 8.90
N THR A 56 -3.16 5.47 9.90
CA THR A 56 -2.10 6.49 9.74
C THR A 56 -0.82 5.86 9.20
N ALA A 57 -0.34 4.78 9.83
CA ALA A 57 0.87 4.07 9.42
C ALA A 57 0.75 2.57 9.71
N ALA A 58 0.53 1.75 8.68
CA ALA A 58 0.34 0.30 8.85
C ALA A 58 1.58 -0.44 9.37
N CYS A 59 2.78 0.14 9.25
CA CYS A 59 3.99 -0.43 9.81
C CYS A 59 4.02 -0.38 11.36
N ILE A 60 3.20 0.46 11.99
CA ILE A 60 3.00 0.46 13.44
C ILE A 60 1.98 -0.63 13.78
N ARG A 61 2.46 -1.81 14.19
CA ARG A 61 1.65 -3.01 14.40
C ARG A 61 0.49 -2.79 15.37
N ASP A 62 0.72 -2.06 16.46
CA ASP A 62 -0.29 -1.68 17.45
C ASP A 62 -1.53 -1.02 16.85
N TYR A 63 -1.39 -0.27 15.74
CA TYR A 63 -2.55 0.35 15.09
C TYR A 63 -3.48 -0.69 14.48
N ILE A 64 -2.93 -1.81 13.99
CA ILE A 64 -3.72 -2.91 13.44
C ILE A 64 -4.34 -3.73 14.57
N GLU A 65 -3.55 -4.08 15.59
CA GLU A 65 -4.03 -4.87 16.74
C GLU A 65 -5.18 -4.17 17.49
N ARG A 66 -5.18 -2.84 17.53
CA ARG A 66 -6.21 -2.03 18.18
C ARG A 66 -7.40 -1.67 17.29
N ALA A 67 -7.35 -1.95 15.99
CA ALA A 67 -8.37 -1.51 15.03
C ALA A 67 -9.73 -2.23 15.20
N ARG A 68 -9.79 -3.31 15.99
CA ARG A 68 -11.02 -4.10 16.26
C ARG A 68 -11.78 -4.45 14.98
N LEU A 69 -11.08 -5.04 14.02
CA LEU A 69 -11.64 -5.46 12.73
C LEU A 69 -12.87 -6.35 12.88
N SER A 70 -13.74 -6.32 11.88
CA SER A 70 -14.92 -7.17 11.78
C SER A 70 -14.56 -8.65 11.92
N LYS A 71 -15.36 -9.38 12.71
CA LYS A 71 -15.14 -10.82 12.90
C LYS A 71 -15.54 -11.60 11.65
N GLY A 72 -14.69 -12.55 11.26
CA GLY A 72 -14.97 -13.49 10.17
C GLY A 72 -14.62 -12.96 8.77
N LEU A 73 -13.78 -11.93 8.67
CA LEU A 73 -13.08 -11.64 7.43
C LEU A 73 -12.30 -12.87 6.97
N THR A 74 -12.41 -13.22 5.70
CA THR A 74 -11.65 -14.34 5.10
C THR A 74 -10.41 -13.85 4.37
N LYS A 75 -10.43 -12.60 3.91
CA LYS A 75 -9.34 -11.95 3.18
C LYS A 75 -9.17 -10.52 3.65
N VAL A 76 -7.92 -10.06 3.69
CA VAL A 76 -7.59 -8.64 3.84
C VAL A 76 -6.74 -8.20 2.67
N ILE A 77 -7.11 -7.11 2.00
CA ILE A 77 -6.29 -6.49 0.96
C ILE A 77 -5.53 -5.31 1.58
N ALA A 78 -4.20 -5.36 1.49
CA ALA A 78 -3.32 -4.36 2.07
C ALA A 78 -2.80 -3.38 1.01
N LEU A 79 -3.35 -2.16 1.01
CA LEU A 79 -2.85 -1.00 0.25
C LEU A 79 -1.72 -0.32 1.04
N THR A 80 -0.61 -1.04 1.17
CA THR A 80 0.52 -0.68 2.04
C THR A 80 1.85 -1.09 1.41
N CYS A 81 2.97 -0.64 1.99
CA CYS A 81 4.29 -1.17 1.63
C CYS A 81 4.54 -2.52 2.33
N ASP A 82 5.67 -3.16 2.04
CA ASP A 82 6.02 -4.49 2.57
C ASP A 82 6.07 -4.52 4.10
N ALA A 83 6.50 -3.43 4.74
CA ALA A 83 6.49 -3.32 6.19
C ALA A 83 5.06 -3.29 6.74
N GLY A 84 4.17 -2.51 6.13
CA GLY A 84 2.76 -2.47 6.53
C GLY A 84 2.03 -3.79 6.30
N TRP A 85 2.25 -4.43 5.14
CA TRP A 85 1.70 -5.74 4.84
C TRP A 85 2.17 -6.80 5.85
N THR A 86 3.47 -6.77 6.21
CA THR A 86 4.02 -7.70 7.20
C THR A 86 3.39 -7.48 8.58
N SER A 87 3.24 -6.23 9.02
CA SER A 87 2.58 -5.91 10.29
C SER A 87 1.13 -6.39 10.32
N ILE A 88 0.37 -6.18 9.24
CA ILE A 88 -1.01 -6.66 9.13
C ILE A 88 -1.06 -8.18 9.18
N LYS A 89 -0.20 -8.86 8.41
CA LYS A 89 -0.12 -10.33 8.38
C LYS A 89 0.21 -10.93 9.75
N GLN A 90 1.08 -10.28 10.54
CA GLN A 90 1.38 -10.72 11.89
C GLN A 90 0.25 -10.45 12.88
N ALA A 91 -0.46 -9.33 12.73
CA ALA A 91 -1.60 -8.99 13.58
C ALA A 91 -2.84 -9.87 13.29
N LEU A 92 -2.93 -10.43 12.07
CA LEU A 92 -4.05 -11.25 11.61
C LEU A 92 -3.55 -12.61 11.10
N PRO A 93 -2.99 -13.47 11.97
CA PRO A 93 -2.35 -14.72 11.55
C PRO A 93 -3.29 -15.69 10.85
N ASP A 94 -4.59 -15.64 11.16
CA ASP A 94 -5.62 -16.54 10.64
C ASP A 94 -6.33 -16.02 9.38
N VAL A 95 -5.98 -14.80 8.92
CA VAL A 95 -6.60 -14.18 7.75
C VAL A 95 -5.56 -14.05 6.65
N GLU A 96 -5.92 -14.46 5.43
CA GLU A 96 -5.01 -14.30 4.30
C GLU A 96 -4.92 -12.82 3.90
N VAL A 97 -3.71 -12.26 3.98
CA VAL A 97 -3.42 -10.87 3.66
C VAL A 97 -2.83 -10.76 2.25
N ILE A 98 -3.63 -10.24 1.32
CA ILE A 98 -3.27 -10.00 -0.08
C ILE A 98 -2.52 -8.68 -0.18
N LYS A 99 -1.38 -8.70 -0.84
CA LYS A 99 -0.57 -7.50 -1.09
C LYS A 99 -1.06 -6.82 -2.38
N ALA A 100 -1.48 -5.56 -2.29
CA ALA A 100 -1.97 -4.82 -3.44
C ALA A 100 -0.89 -4.01 -4.17
N ASN A 101 0.18 -3.66 -3.46
CA ASN A 101 1.21 -2.75 -3.95
C ASN A 101 2.57 -3.44 -4.07
N GLU A 102 3.40 -2.94 -4.98
CA GLU A 102 4.79 -3.33 -5.09
C GLU A 102 5.69 -2.30 -4.39
N THR A 103 6.50 -2.74 -3.43
CA THR A 103 7.43 -1.84 -2.73
C THR A 103 8.80 -1.86 -3.39
N LEU A 104 9.25 -0.70 -3.84
CA LEU A 104 10.59 -0.53 -4.41
C LEU A 104 11.65 -0.38 -3.31
N GLY A 105 11.29 0.31 -2.22
CA GLY A 105 12.14 0.47 -1.05
C GLY A 105 11.73 1.67 -0.18
N ILE A 106 12.71 2.35 0.41
CA ILE A 106 12.53 3.52 1.28
C ILE A 106 12.78 4.79 0.48
N MET A 107 11.91 5.78 0.67
CA MET A 107 11.94 7.03 -0.08
C MET A 107 11.83 8.25 0.82
N VAL A 108 12.34 9.38 0.34
CA VAL A 108 12.06 10.71 0.87
C VAL A 108 10.89 11.28 0.07
N VAL A 109 9.89 11.81 0.77
CA VAL A 109 8.76 12.52 0.16
C VAL A 109 9.02 14.01 0.25
N SER A 110 8.92 14.74 -0.86
CA SER A 110 9.07 16.19 -0.91
C SER A 110 7.84 16.83 -1.59
N PRO A 111 6.73 17.02 -0.85
CA PRO A 111 5.50 17.55 -1.43
C PRO A 111 5.66 18.93 -2.06
N GLY A 112 6.48 19.81 -1.45
CA GLY A 112 6.75 21.15 -1.98
C GLY A 112 7.46 21.14 -3.34
N ASN A 113 8.21 20.09 -3.65
CA ASN A 113 8.85 19.88 -4.96
C ASN A 113 8.04 18.95 -5.88
N GLY A 114 6.88 18.44 -5.41
CA GLY A 114 6.02 17.54 -6.17
C GLY A 114 6.66 16.19 -6.50
N VAL A 115 7.65 15.73 -5.72
CA VAL A 115 8.39 14.50 -6.01
C VAL A 115 8.63 13.62 -4.80
N LEU A 116 8.91 12.35 -5.07
CA LEU A 116 9.47 11.39 -4.11
C LEU A 116 10.80 10.85 -4.67
N LYS A 117 11.81 10.67 -3.81
CA LYS A 117 13.12 10.12 -4.21
C LYS A 117 13.42 8.82 -3.49
N LEU A 118 13.76 7.79 -4.26
CA LEU A 118 14.06 6.46 -3.74
C LEU A 118 15.47 6.42 -3.15
N MET A 119 15.58 6.26 -1.83
CA MET A 119 16.85 6.35 -1.10
C MET A 119 17.51 4.99 -0.89
N LYS A 120 16.71 3.96 -0.62
CA LYS A 120 17.20 2.59 -0.43
C LYS A 120 16.25 1.63 -1.13
N THR A 121 16.79 0.65 -1.82
CA THR A 121 16.01 -0.28 -2.65
C THR A 121 16.05 -1.69 -2.08
N TYR A 122 15.00 -2.48 -2.32
CA TYR A 122 15.12 -3.92 -2.25
C TYR A 122 16.10 -4.45 -3.30
N LYS A 123 16.69 -5.63 -3.05
CA LYS A 123 17.72 -6.24 -3.93
C LYS A 123 17.28 -6.32 -5.39
N LYS A 124 16.01 -6.63 -5.67
CA LYS A 124 15.45 -6.67 -7.03
C LYS A 124 15.46 -5.32 -7.77
N TYR A 125 15.59 -4.20 -7.05
CA TYR A 125 15.58 -2.84 -7.59
C TYR A 125 16.85 -2.05 -7.34
N LYS A 126 17.99 -2.70 -7.05
CA LYS A 126 19.25 -2.02 -6.75
C LYS A 126 19.64 -0.93 -7.76
N ASN A 127 19.28 -1.09 -9.03
CA ASN A 127 19.60 -0.16 -10.11
C ASN A 127 18.66 1.07 -10.18
N ARG A 128 17.65 1.14 -9.30
CA ARG A 128 16.65 2.23 -9.23
C ARG A 128 16.97 3.22 -8.11
N ALA A 129 18.05 3.04 -7.36
CA ALA A 129 18.41 3.92 -6.26
C ALA A 129 18.68 5.35 -6.78
N GLY A 130 18.07 6.34 -6.14
CA GLY A 130 18.13 7.75 -6.55
C GLY A 130 17.13 8.16 -7.63
N ASP A 131 16.29 7.25 -8.12
CA ASP A 131 15.17 7.60 -8.99
C ASP A 131 14.18 8.51 -8.27
N GLU A 132 13.59 9.42 -9.05
CA GLU A 132 12.52 10.28 -8.59
C GLU A 132 11.21 9.92 -9.27
N PHE A 133 10.11 10.13 -8.55
CA PHE A 133 8.75 9.86 -8.99
C PHE A 133 7.87 11.08 -8.75
N GLY A 134 6.86 11.28 -9.60
CA GLY A 134 5.84 12.29 -9.39
C GLY A 134 4.99 11.99 -8.15
N LEU A 135 4.66 13.03 -7.39
CA LEU A 135 3.77 12.93 -6.25
C LEU A 135 2.39 12.44 -6.67
N LEU A 136 1.84 11.46 -5.97
CA LEU A 136 0.53 10.84 -6.20
C LEU A 136 0.37 10.10 -7.54
N THR A 137 1.38 10.07 -8.40
CA THR A 137 1.31 9.39 -9.70
C THR A 137 2.02 8.04 -9.68
N GLY A 138 3.11 7.92 -8.92
CA GLY A 138 3.99 6.76 -8.97
C GLY A 138 4.78 6.65 -10.30
N GLU A 139 4.75 7.71 -11.13
CA GLU A 139 5.41 7.75 -12.43
C GLU A 139 6.85 8.28 -12.29
N PRO A 140 7.85 7.66 -12.93
CA PRO A 140 9.23 8.14 -12.90
C PRO A 140 9.38 9.54 -13.52
N LYS A 141 10.17 10.40 -12.87
CA LYS A 141 10.57 11.71 -13.39
C LYS A 141 11.85 11.57 -14.22
N LYS A 142 11.86 12.16 -15.42
CA LYS A 142 13.05 12.19 -16.29
C LYS A 142 14.12 13.14 -15.78
N GLU A 143 13.68 14.28 -15.26
CA GLU A 143 14.55 15.32 -14.70
C GLU A 143 14.55 15.22 -13.17
N LYS A 144 15.75 15.23 -12.57
CA LYS A 144 15.92 15.19 -11.12
C LYS A 144 15.69 16.58 -10.54
N VAL A 145 14.90 16.64 -9.48
CA VAL A 145 14.53 17.87 -8.78
C VAL A 145 15.28 17.97 -7.44
N LEU A 146 15.58 16.84 -6.80
CA LEU A 146 16.20 16.81 -5.48
C LEU A 146 17.69 16.51 -5.57
N ASP A 147 18.50 17.42 -5.06
CA ASP A 147 19.91 17.18 -4.78
C ASP A 147 20.05 16.58 -3.37
N LEU A 148 20.03 15.25 -3.31
CA LEU A 148 20.15 14.47 -2.07
C LEU A 148 21.13 13.33 -2.31
N GLU A 149 22.08 13.16 -1.39
CA GLU A 149 22.98 12.01 -1.38
C GLU A 149 22.20 10.72 -1.13
N VAL A 150 22.43 9.71 -1.98
CA VAL A 150 21.80 8.38 -1.86
C VAL A 150 22.80 7.45 -1.19
N PRO A 151 22.56 6.98 0.04
CA PRO A 151 23.46 6.05 0.71
C PRO A 151 23.61 4.76 -0.09
N LYS A 152 24.85 4.26 -0.20
CA LYS A 152 25.16 3.00 -0.89
C LYS A 152 24.73 1.77 -0.10
#